data_AF-C7HB34-F1
#
_entry.id   AF-C7HB34-F1
#
_cell.length_a   1.000
_cell.length_b   1.000
_cell.length_c   1.000
_cell.angle_alpha   90.00
_cell.angle_beta   90.00
_cell.angle_gamma   90.00
#
_symmetry.space_group_name_H-M   'P 1'
#
loop_
_entity.id
_entity.type
_entity.pdbx_description
1 polymer ?
#
loop_
_entity_poly.entity_id
_entity_poly.type
_entity_poly.pdbx_seq_one_letter_code
_entity_poly.pdbx_strand_id
1 'polypeptide(L)'
;KAVTKDSTLSFFNRTDQAQRRSERHCQRSLSSRGASLQQLLWRSQRLHQKGGVIASEIMLPPHAPEIYLVRATLWNAVENCEKHPKAQLAYSFDIAMQNELTLEENMELARKFVQEQFVTKGMIADLAFHSPEKEDGGIPNPHFHVMTTMRPLNPVGTWGQKQRREYLLDEDGNRIRDKNGDYMFNAVHTTDWHEPETLEHWREQWAAAVNTKFEEKGLDVRIDH
;
A
#
# COMPACT_ATOMS: atom_id res chain seq x y z
N LYS A 1 -3.53 35.45 -0.43
CA LYS A 1 -2.36 34.59 -0.14
C LYS A 1 -2.87 33.16 -0.17
N ALA A 2 -2.41 32.33 -1.11
CA ALA A 2 -2.79 30.92 -1.15
C ALA A 2 -2.39 30.25 0.17
N VAL A 3 -3.29 29.47 0.76
CA VAL A 3 -2.99 28.62 1.91
C VAL A 3 -2.48 27.31 1.33
N THR A 4 -1.21 27.00 1.57
CA THR A 4 -0.62 25.70 1.26
C THR A 4 -0.93 24.74 2.41
N LYS A 5 -1.52 23.58 2.11
CA LYS A 5 -1.71 22.48 3.05
C LYS A 5 -0.79 21.32 2.66
N ASP A 6 -0.28 20.61 3.65
CA ASP A 6 0.50 19.39 3.44
C ASP A 6 -0.41 18.27 2.92
N SER A 7 -0.04 17.67 1.79
CA SER A 7 -0.81 16.59 1.13
C SER A 7 -0.86 15.28 1.91
N THR A 8 -0.08 15.15 2.99
CA THR A 8 0.01 14.00 3.91
C THR A 8 -0.31 12.65 3.25
N LEU A 9 0.57 12.22 2.35
CA LEU A 9 0.69 10.80 1.97
C LEU A 9 1.73 10.14 2.87
N SER A 10 1.24 9.31 3.80
CA SER A 10 2.08 8.59 4.77
C SER A 10 2.29 7.15 4.32
N PHE A 11 3.56 6.76 4.18
CA PHE A 11 3.97 5.39 3.84
C PHE A 11 4.37 4.61 5.09
N PHE A 12 3.77 3.45 5.29
CA PHE A 12 4.17 2.54 6.35
C PHE A 12 4.58 1.18 5.78
N ASN A 13 5.86 0.86 5.93
CA ASN A 13 6.37 -0.48 5.64
C ASN A 13 6.19 -1.39 6.87
N ARG A 14 5.08 -2.13 6.94
CA ARG A 14 4.68 -2.86 8.17
C ARG A 14 5.05 -4.35 8.09
N THR A 15 6.06 -4.75 8.88
CA THR A 15 6.30 -6.18 9.24
C THR A 15 5.46 -6.60 10.44
N ASP A 16 5.03 -7.86 10.50
CA ASP A 16 4.27 -8.45 11.64
C ASP A 16 4.92 -8.21 13.03
N GLN A 17 6.26 -8.12 13.13
CA GLN A 17 6.94 -7.93 14.42
C GLN A 17 6.89 -6.51 15.00
N ALA A 18 6.79 -5.47 14.17
CA ALA A 18 6.73 -4.08 14.64
C ALA A 18 5.45 -3.80 15.44
N GLN A 19 4.43 -4.63 15.27
CA GLN A 19 3.13 -4.50 15.93
C GLN A 19 3.07 -5.08 17.34
N ARG A 20 4.05 -5.91 17.75
CA ARG A 20 4.11 -6.46 19.12
C ARG A 20 4.45 -5.41 20.18
N ARG A 21 5.01 -4.26 19.81
CA ARG A 21 5.47 -3.24 20.78
C ARG A 21 4.43 -2.18 21.12
N SER A 22 3.39 -1.95 20.30
CA SER A 22 2.34 -0.95 20.59
C SER A 22 1.10 -1.52 21.29
N GLU A 23 0.97 -2.84 21.44
CA GLU A 23 -0.21 -3.48 22.03
C GLU A 23 0.20 -4.47 23.12
N ARG A 24 0.70 -3.94 24.26
CA ARG A 24 0.70 -4.68 25.54
C ARG A 24 -0.54 -4.31 26.33
N HIS A 25 -1.71 -4.80 25.89
CA HIS A 25 -2.83 -5.14 26.76
C HIS A 25 -3.84 -5.96 25.95
N CYS A 26 -4.18 -7.15 26.46
CA CYS A 26 -4.99 -8.21 25.84
C CYS A 26 -4.26 -8.94 24.68
N GLN A 27 -3.99 -10.25 24.69
CA GLN A 27 -4.68 -11.36 25.34
C GLN A 27 -3.74 -12.56 25.50
N ARG A 28 -3.99 -13.32 26.57
CA ARG A 28 -3.45 -14.63 26.89
C ARG A 28 -4.06 -15.67 25.93
N SER A 29 -3.23 -16.65 25.57
CA SER A 29 -3.56 -17.90 24.86
C SER A 29 -4.23 -17.79 23.49
N LEU A 30 -3.47 -18.08 22.42
CA LEU A 30 -3.87 -18.90 21.27
C LEU A 30 -2.63 -19.24 20.42
N SER A 31 -2.61 -20.48 19.93
CA SER A 31 -1.46 -21.17 19.34
C SER A 31 -0.96 -20.58 18.01
N SER A 32 0.35 -20.67 17.79
CA SER A 32 1.22 -19.85 16.95
C SER A 32 1.19 -20.07 15.42
N ARG A 33 0.11 -20.65 14.86
CA ARG A 33 0.02 -20.88 13.40
C ARG A 33 -1.31 -20.47 12.75
N GLY A 34 -2.34 -20.13 13.52
CA GLY A 34 -3.67 -19.74 13.01
C GLY A 34 -4.05 -18.28 13.24
N ALA A 35 -3.13 -17.47 13.78
CA ALA A 35 -3.43 -16.09 14.21
C ALA A 35 -3.32 -15.03 13.10
N SER A 36 -2.65 -15.31 11.98
CA SER A 36 -2.39 -14.30 10.92
C SER A 36 -3.64 -13.96 10.12
N LEU A 37 -4.35 -14.99 9.66
CA LEU A 37 -5.49 -14.92 8.75
C LEU A 37 -6.70 -14.27 9.42
N GLN A 38 -6.96 -14.64 10.68
CA GLN A 38 -7.97 -13.97 11.50
C GLN A 38 -7.57 -12.55 11.88
N GLN A 39 -6.28 -12.21 12.04
CA GLN A 39 -5.85 -10.85 12.38
C GLN A 39 -5.81 -9.90 11.18
N LEU A 40 -5.51 -10.37 9.97
CA LEU A 40 -5.57 -9.56 8.74
C LEU A 40 -7.01 -9.37 8.26
N LEU A 41 -7.84 -10.43 8.33
CA LEU A 41 -9.30 -10.28 8.17
C LEU A 41 -9.89 -9.39 9.26
N TRP A 42 -9.51 -9.57 10.53
CA TRP A 42 -9.92 -8.69 11.63
C TRP A 42 -9.43 -7.26 11.43
N ARG A 43 -8.26 -7.01 10.82
CA ARG A 43 -7.74 -5.66 10.58
C ARG A 43 -8.33 -4.98 9.37
N SER A 44 -8.53 -5.70 8.27
CA SER A 44 -9.38 -5.24 7.16
C SER A 44 -10.78 -4.93 7.68
N GLN A 45 -11.35 -5.82 8.49
CA GLN A 45 -12.61 -5.56 9.17
C GLN A 45 -12.52 -4.44 10.20
N ARG A 46 -11.38 -4.19 10.87
CA ARG A 46 -11.19 -3.10 11.86
C ARG A 46 -10.99 -1.74 11.21
N LEU A 47 -10.36 -1.68 10.03
CA LEU A 47 -10.45 -0.52 9.15
C LEU A 47 -11.94 -0.24 8.91
N HIS A 48 -12.76 -1.26 8.63
CA HIS A 48 -14.21 -1.13 8.41
C HIS A 48 -15.10 -0.99 9.68
N GLN A 49 -14.61 -1.34 10.89
CA GLN A 49 -15.42 -1.42 12.13
C GLN A 49 -15.20 -0.26 13.10
N LYS A 50 -14.19 0.59 12.89
CA LYS A 50 -14.25 1.94 13.48
C LYS A 50 -15.30 2.69 12.68
N GLY A 51 -16.35 3.21 13.33
CA GLY A 51 -17.38 4.02 12.65
C GLY A 51 -16.72 5.04 11.70
N GLY A 52 -17.26 5.17 10.48
CA GLY A 52 -16.77 6.13 9.49
C GLY A 52 -16.24 5.56 8.17
N VAL A 53 -16.21 4.24 7.95
CA VAL A 53 -15.96 3.71 6.58
C VAL A 53 -17.19 3.90 5.72
N ILE A 54 -17.00 4.62 4.62
CA ILE A 54 -18.06 4.98 3.69
C ILE A 54 -18.12 3.99 2.52
N ALA A 55 -16.95 3.57 2.04
CA ALA A 55 -16.83 2.65 0.92
C ALA A 55 -15.51 1.87 1.00
N SER A 56 -15.49 0.68 0.41
CA SER A 56 -14.26 -0.09 0.22
C SER A 56 -14.32 -0.82 -1.12
N GLU A 57 -13.19 -0.98 -1.78
CA GLU A 57 -13.12 -1.62 -3.09
C GLU A 57 -11.71 -2.18 -3.36
N ILE A 58 -11.61 -3.12 -4.30
CA ILE A 58 -10.34 -3.66 -4.76
C ILE A 58 -10.19 -3.34 -6.24
N MET A 59 -9.04 -2.78 -6.61
CA MET A 59 -8.68 -2.48 -7.99
C MET A 59 -7.60 -3.46 -8.45
N LEU A 60 -7.86 -4.09 -9.60
CA LEU A 60 -7.03 -5.14 -10.17
C LEU A 60 -6.29 -4.63 -11.42
N PRO A 61 -5.01 -4.99 -11.62
CA PRO A 61 -4.35 -4.80 -12.90
C PRO A 61 -4.97 -5.72 -13.96
N PRO A 62 -4.84 -5.42 -15.27
CA PRO A 62 -5.57 -6.12 -16.33
C PRO A 62 -5.39 -7.66 -16.36
N HIS A 63 -4.23 -8.16 -15.93
CA HIS A 63 -3.91 -9.59 -15.93
C HIS A 63 -4.09 -10.27 -14.55
N ALA A 64 -4.65 -9.57 -13.56
CA ALA A 64 -4.97 -10.18 -12.28
C ALA A 64 -6.24 -11.04 -12.37
N PRO A 65 -6.24 -12.24 -11.75
CA PRO A 65 -7.45 -13.04 -11.63
C PRO A 65 -8.57 -12.31 -10.87
N GLU A 66 -9.79 -12.29 -11.41
CA GLU A 66 -10.95 -11.65 -10.80
C GLU A 66 -11.30 -12.21 -9.41
N ILE A 67 -10.87 -13.44 -9.09
CA ILE A 67 -11.03 -14.02 -7.75
C ILE A 67 -10.42 -13.14 -6.64
N TYR A 68 -9.48 -12.27 -6.98
CA TYR A 68 -8.85 -11.32 -6.06
C TYR A 68 -9.69 -10.08 -5.77
N LEU A 69 -10.82 -9.86 -6.46
CA LEU A 69 -11.85 -8.91 -6.01
C LEU A 69 -12.48 -9.33 -4.66
N VAL A 70 -12.38 -10.61 -4.32
CA VAL A 70 -12.74 -11.10 -2.99
C VAL A 70 -11.56 -10.88 -2.06
N ARG A 71 -11.68 -9.89 -1.18
CA ARG A 71 -10.64 -9.47 -0.24
C ARG A 71 -10.01 -10.60 0.57
N ALA A 72 -10.83 -11.51 1.09
CA ALA A 72 -10.33 -12.68 1.81
C ALA A 72 -9.47 -13.58 0.91
N THR A 73 -9.89 -13.81 -0.33
CA THR A 73 -9.14 -14.60 -1.32
C THR A 73 -7.79 -13.95 -1.64
N LEU A 74 -7.77 -12.62 -1.87
CA LEU A 74 -6.55 -11.86 -2.13
C LEU A 74 -5.55 -12.00 -0.99
N TRP A 75 -5.94 -11.61 0.23
CA TRP A 75 -4.98 -11.55 1.33
C TRP A 75 -4.54 -12.93 1.82
N ASN A 76 -5.39 -13.96 1.70
CA ASN A 76 -4.98 -15.34 1.92
C ASN A 76 -3.94 -15.80 0.89
N ALA A 77 -4.10 -15.42 -0.38
CA ALA A 77 -3.12 -15.74 -1.41
C ALA A 77 -1.78 -15.06 -1.16
N VAL A 78 -1.79 -13.79 -0.71
CA VAL A 78 -0.59 -13.04 -0.31
C VAL A 78 0.12 -13.72 0.87
N GLU A 79 -0.61 -14.06 1.94
CA GLU A 79 -0.05 -14.79 3.08
C GLU A 79 0.61 -16.10 2.66
N ASN A 80 -0.07 -16.89 1.83
CA ASN A 80 0.44 -18.18 1.35
C ASN A 80 1.71 -18.06 0.50
N CYS A 81 1.92 -16.93 -0.18
CA CYS A 81 3.14 -16.67 -0.95
C CYS A 81 4.35 -16.33 -0.06
N GLU A 82 4.11 -15.85 1.16
CA GLU A 82 5.14 -15.38 2.08
C GLU A 82 5.50 -16.44 3.12
N LYS A 83 6.57 -17.20 2.83
CA LYS A 83 6.97 -18.35 3.66
C LYS A 83 7.68 -17.95 4.96
N HIS A 84 8.23 -16.74 5.05
CA HIS A 84 8.99 -16.32 6.21
C HIS A 84 8.07 -15.64 7.24
N PRO A 85 8.14 -16.00 8.54
CA PRO A 85 7.22 -15.47 9.56
C PRO A 85 7.36 -13.97 9.81
N LYS A 86 8.44 -13.33 9.35
CA LYS A 86 8.64 -11.87 9.40
C LYS A 86 8.47 -11.19 8.05
N ALA A 87 7.94 -11.88 7.05
CA ALA A 87 7.75 -11.31 5.73
C ALA A 87 6.81 -10.11 5.78
N GLN A 88 7.10 -9.10 4.97
CA GLN A 88 6.19 -8.00 4.71
C GLN A 88 5.14 -8.48 3.71
N LEU A 89 3.86 -8.22 3.99
CA LEU A 89 2.76 -8.73 3.18
C LEU A 89 2.21 -7.68 2.20
N ALA A 90 2.19 -6.41 2.63
CA ALA A 90 1.60 -5.31 1.89
C ALA A 90 2.40 -4.02 2.12
N TYR A 91 2.32 -3.11 1.16
CA TYR A 91 2.50 -1.70 1.44
C TYR A 91 1.18 -1.11 1.93
N SER A 92 1.24 -0.16 2.86
CA SER A 92 0.06 0.52 3.39
C SER A 92 0.29 2.02 3.38
N PHE A 93 -0.67 2.71 2.76
CA PHE A 93 -0.69 4.15 2.60
C PHE A 93 -1.91 4.73 3.31
N ASP A 94 -1.71 5.90 3.91
CA ASP A 94 -2.77 6.72 4.48
C ASP A 94 -2.71 8.08 3.78
N ILE A 95 -3.79 8.47 3.10
CA ILE A 95 -3.80 9.61 2.18
C ILE A 95 -4.97 10.53 2.53
N ALA A 96 -4.67 11.79 2.81
CA ALA A 96 -5.66 12.80 3.15
C ALA A 96 -6.50 13.21 1.92
N MET A 97 -7.81 13.17 2.08
CA MET A 97 -8.78 13.76 1.15
C MET A 97 -9.02 15.23 1.49
N GLN A 98 -9.58 15.99 0.55
CA GLN A 98 -9.68 17.45 0.68
C GLN A 98 -11.08 17.87 1.09
N ASN A 99 -11.19 18.67 2.15
CA ASN A 99 -12.46 19.20 2.64
C ASN A 99 -13.13 20.17 1.64
N GLU A 100 -12.34 20.76 0.75
CA GLU A 100 -12.79 21.63 -0.33
C GLU A 100 -13.47 20.88 -1.49
N LEU A 101 -13.32 19.56 -1.53
CA LEU A 101 -13.96 18.69 -2.53
C LEU A 101 -15.13 17.94 -1.90
N THR A 102 -16.12 17.60 -2.73
CA THR A 102 -17.18 16.68 -2.29
C THR A 102 -16.59 15.30 -2.04
N LEU A 103 -17.30 14.46 -1.28
CA LEU A 103 -16.87 13.08 -1.07
C LEU A 103 -16.73 12.32 -2.39
N GLU A 104 -17.68 12.51 -3.32
CA GLU A 104 -17.66 11.86 -4.62
C GLU A 104 -16.43 12.27 -5.45
N GLU A 105 -16.12 13.57 -5.49
CA GLU A 105 -14.92 14.10 -6.17
C GLU A 105 -13.63 13.55 -5.55
N ASN A 106 -13.56 13.47 -4.22
CA ASN A 106 -12.41 12.89 -3.53
C ASN A 106 -12.24 11.40 -3.86
N MET A 107 -13.33 10.63 -3.87
CA MET A 107 -13.30 9.20 -4.21
C MET A 107 -12.90 8.97 -5.66
N GLU A 108 -13.40 9.79 -6.59
CA GLU A 108 -13.00 9.74 -8.01
C GLU A 108 -11.50 10.06 -8.17
N LEU A 109 -11.03 11.11 -7.51
CA LEU A 109 -9.61 11.49 -7.54
C LEU A 109 -8.71 10.40 -6.96
N ALA A 110 -9.10 9.81 -5.83
CA ALA A 110 -8.38 8.71 -5.20
C ALA A 110 -8.31 7.47 -6.10
N ARG A 111 -9.43 7.08 -6.72
CA ARG A 111 -9.47 5.96 -7.68
C ARG A 111 -8.55 6.20 -8.87
N LYS A 112 -8.60 7.41 -9.45
CA LYS A 112 -7.73 7.78 -10.57
C LYS A 112 -6.26 7.68 -10.17
N PHE A 113 -5.89 8.28 -9.03
CA PHE A 113 -4.54 8.22 -8.50
C PHE A 113 -4.07 6.78 -8.28
N VAL A 114 -4.88 5.95 -7.61
CA VAL A 114 -4.54 4.53 -7.35
C VAL A 114 -4.43 3.73 -8.65
N GLN A 115 -5.31 3.99 -9.62
CA GLN A 115 -5.25 3.36 -10.93
C GLN A 115 -3.92 3.67 -11.64
N GLU A 116 -3.55 4.95 -11.72
CA GLU A 116 -2.37 5.42 -12.45
C GLU A 116 -1.07 5.05 -11.73
N GLN A 117 -1.03 5.23 -10.41
CA GLN A 117 0.21 5.15 -9.64
C GLN A 117 0.51 3.78 -9.04
N PHE A 118 -0.52 2.95 -8.83
CA PHE A 118 -0.35 1.61 -8.25
C PHE A 118 -0.77 0.51 -9.24
N VAL A 119 -2.02 0.54 -9.70
CA VAL A 119 -2.61 -0.58 -10.46
C VAL A 119 -1.97 -0.74 -11.83
N THR A 120 -1.77 0.36 -12.56
CA THR A 120 -1.10 0.36 -13.87
C THR A 120 0.36 -0.13 -13.76
N LYS A 121 0.99 0.05 -12.60
CA LYS A 121 2.35 -0.47 -12.32
C LYS A 121 2.36 -1.96 -11.95
N GLY A 122 1.20 -2.61 -11.86
CA GLY A 122 1.05 -4.05 -11.64
C GLY A 122 0.70 -4.47 -10.21
N MET A 123 0.40 -3.52 -9.32
CA MET A 123 -0.07 -3.82 -7.96
C MET A 123 -1.58 -4.12 -7.96
N ILE A 124 -2.02 -5.03 -7.10
CA ILE A 124 -3.43 -5.04 -6.66
C ILE A 124 -3.56 -4.06 -5.51
N ALA A 125 -4.57 -3.19 -5.56
CA ALA A 125 -4.82 -2.17 -4.54
C ALA A 125 -6.17 -2.40 -3.85
N ASP A 126 -6.17 -2.37 -2.53
CA ASP A 126 -7.33 -2.51 -1.65
C ASP A 126 -7.58 -1.18 -0.94
N LEU A 127 -8.66 -0.50 -1.30
CA LEU A 127 -9.00 0.84 -0.82
C LEU A 127 -10.09 0.78 0.26
N ALA A 128 -9.96 1.63 1.27
CA ALA A 128 -10.99 1.92 2.25
C ALA A 128 -11.11 3.43 2.47
N PHE A 129 -12.29 3.99 2.23
CA PHE A 129 -12.58 5.41 2.37
C PHE A 129 -13.18 5.70 3.74
N HIS A 130 -12.57 6.65 4.45
CA HIS A 130 -12.99 7.09 5.78
C HIS A 130 -13.45 8.55 5.74
N SER A 131 -14.59 8.82 6.34
CA SER A 131 -14.95 10.15 6.81
C SER A 131 -15.02 10.10 8.31
N PRO A 132 -14.07 10.71 9.05
CA PRO A 132 -14.14 10.72 10.49
C PRO A 132 -15.40 11.46 10.94
N GLU A 133 -16.07 10.91 11.95
CA GLU A 133 -17.01 11.68 12.75
C GLU A 133 -16.22 12.77 13.50
N LYS A 134 -16.81 13.98 13.58
CA LYS A 134 -16.19 15.09 14.29
C LYS A 134 -16.11 14.76 15.78
N GLU A 135 -14.93 14.93 16.39
CA GLU A 135 -14.92 15.38 17.79
C GLU A 135 -15.44 16.83 17.81
N ASP A 136 -16.26 17.20 18.81
CA ASP A 136 -16.90 18.51 18.88
C ASP A 136 -15.88 19.66 18.69
N GLY A 137 -16.03 20.40 17.58
CA GLY A 137 -15.16 21.54 17.22
C GLY A 137 -13.95 21.22 16.34
N GLY A 138 -13.70 19.96 15.98
CA GLY A 138 -12.61 19.56 15.08
C GLY A 138 -12.87 19.84 13.59
N ILE A 139 -11.80 20.08 12.83
CA ILE A 139 -11.83 20.10 11.35
C ILE A 139 -11.92 18.64 10.88
N PRO A 140 -12.91 18.28 10.02
CA PRO A 140 -12.96 16.94 9.44
C PRO A 140 -11.65 16.59 8.74
N ASN A 141 -11.17 15.35 8.92
CA ASN A 141 -9.99 14.84 8.22
C ASN A 141 -10.36 13.61 7.38
N PRO A 142 -11.14 13.80 6.30
CA PRO A 142 -11.45 12.69 5.42
C PRO A 142 -10.14 12.12 4.85
N HIS A 143 -9.99 10.81 4.88
CA HIS A 143 -8.80 10.12 4.38
C HIS A 143 -9.20 8.79 3.76
N PHE A 144 -8.32 8.22 2.96
CA PHE A 144 -8.47 6.85 2.49
C PHE A 144 -7.20 6.07 2.74
N HIS A 145 -7.38 4.81 3.11
CA HIS A 145 -6.29 3.86 3.19
C HIS A 145 -6.20 3.08 1.90
N VAL A 146 -4.96 2.80 1.48
CA VAL A 146 -4.68 1.87 0.38
C VAL A 146 -3.70 0.83 0.88
N MET A 147 -4.06 -0.44 0.76
CA MET A 147 -3.12 -1.54 0.90
C MET A 147 -2.79 -2.10 -0.48
N THR A 148 -1.50 -2.21 -0.81
CA THR A 148 -1.07 -2.77 -2.10
C THR A 148 -0.25 -4.04 -1.92
N THR A 149 -0.36 -4.94 -2.89
CA THR A 149 0.48 -6.14 -2.94
C THR A 149 1.94 -5.79 -3.18
N MET A 150 2.86 -6.49 -2.53
CA MET A 150 4.30 -6.27 -2.70
C MET A 150 4.96 -7.14 -3.78
N ARG A 151 4.21 -8.08 -4.36
CA ARG A 151 4.66 -8.94 -5.46
C ARG A 151 3.97 -8.50 -6.74
N PRO A 152 4.69 -8.39 -7.86
CA PRO A 152 4.03 -8.32 -9.16
C PRO A 152 3.34 -9.65 -9.47
N LEU A 153 2.32 -9.60 -10.32
CA LEU A 153 1.79 -10.79 -10.97
C LEU A 153 2.53 -11.05 -12.28
N ASN A 154 2.83 -12.31 -12.55
CA ASN A 154 3.29 -12.78 -13.87
C ASN A 154 2.15 -12.63 -14.89
N PRO A 155 2.43 -12.62 -16.21
CA PRO A 155 1.41 -12.43 -17.25
C PRO A 155 0.21 -13.40 -17.19
N VAL A 156 0.41 -14.59 -16.63
CA VAL A 156 -0.64 -15.62 -16.46
C VAL A 156 -1.42 -15.48 -15.13
N GLY A 157 -1.26 -14.36 -14.42
CA GLY A 157 -1.98 -14.07 -13.17
C GLY A 157 -1.45 -14.78 -11.92
N THR A 158 -0.28 -15.43 -11.99
CA THR A 158 0.38 -16.07 -10.84
C THR A 158 1.31 -15.10 -10.13
N TRP A 159 1.56 -15.32 -8.84
CA TRP A 159 2.46 -14.46 -8.05
C TRP A 159 3.92 -14.54 -8.51
N GLY A 160 4.50 -13.39 -8.79
CA GLY A 160 5.91 -13.21 -9.12
C GLY A 160 6.82 -13.22 -7.90
N GLN A 161 8.13 -13.19 -8.15
CA GLN A 161 9.14 -13.02 -7.10
C GLN A 161 9.31 -11.52 -6.78
N LYS A 162 9.52 -11.18 -5.49
CA LYS A 162 9.85 -9.81 -5.06
C LYS A 162 11.27 -9.39 -5.47
N GLN A 163 12.16 -10.38 -5.54
CA GLN A 163 13.58 -10.21 -5.79
C GLN A 163 14.08 -11.36 -6.65
N ARG A 164 15.09 -11.08 -7.47
CA ARG A 164 15.88 -12.08 -8.20
C ARG A 164 17.33 -12.05 -7.71
N ARG A 165 18.07 -13.13 -7.96
CA ARG A 165 19.50 -13.18 -7.67
C ARG A 165 20.29 -12.72 -8.88
N GLU A 166 21.14 -11.74 -8.69
CA GLU A 166 22.13 -11.31 -9.69
C GLU A 166 23.52 -11.68 -9.17
N TYR A 167 24.14 -12.69 -9.80
CA TYR A 167 25.45 -13.20 -9.38
C TYR A 167 26.54 -12.17 -9.68
N LEU A 168 27.47 -11.99 -8.73
CA LEU A 168 28.64 -11.15 -8.95
C LEU A 168 29.60 -11.85 -9.90
N LEU A 169 30.09 -11.13 -10.89
CA LEU A 169 31.01 -11.62 -11.91
C LEU A 169 32.38 -10.95 -11.75
N ASP A 170 33.46 -11.68 -12.01
CA ASP A 170 34.81 -11.13 -12.13
C ASP A 170 35.06 -10.49 -13.51
N GLU A 171 36.29 -10.00 -13.75
CA GLU A 171 36.68 -9.34 -14.99
C GLU A 171 36.51 -10.24 -16.24
N ASP A 172 36.58 -11.55 -16.06
CA ASP A 172 36.42 -12.55 -17.12
C ASP A 172 34.97 -13.04 -17.29
N GLY A 173 34.04 -12.51 -16.48
CA GLY A 173 32.62 -12.88 -16.50
C GLY A 173 32.29 -14.17 -15.74
N ASN A 174 33.21 -14.70 -14.94
CA ASN A 174 32.97 -15.89 -14.11
C ASN A 174 32.33 -15.49 -12.78
N ARG A 175 31.49 -16.37 -12.21
CA ARG A 175 30.82 -16.12 -10.93
C ARG A 175 31.82 -16.14 -9.77
N ILE A 176 31.83 -15.06 -9.00
CA ILE A 176 32.65 -14.92 -7.80
C ILE A 176 32.10 -15.81 -6.68
N ARG A 177 33.00 -16.50 -5.98
CA ARG A 177 32.68 -17.29 -4.78
C ARG A 177 33.13 -16.56 -3.52
N ASP A 178 32.38 -16.73 -2.43
CA ASP A 178 32.77 -16.25 -1.11
C ASP A 178 33.84 -17.16 -0.49
N LYS A 179 34.29 -16.80 0.72
CA LYS A 179 35.28 -17.58 1.49
C LYS A 179 34.85 -19.02 1.82
N ASN A 180 33.56 -19.33 1.75
CA ASN A 180 33.02 -20.66 2.00
C ASN A 180 32.84 -21.47 0.71
N GLY A 181 33.11 -20.86 -0.45
CA GLY A 181 32.94 -21.47 -1.76
C GLY A 181 31.54 -21.27 -2.35
N ASP A 182 30.64 -20.52 -1.72
CA ASP A 182 29.30 -20.25 -2.25
C ASP A 182 29.34 -19.08 -3.25
N TYR A 183 28.53 -19.16 -4.30
CA TYR A 183 28.46 -18.06 -5.28
C TYR A 183 27.84 -16.80 -4.68
N MET A 184 28.54 -15.68 -4.81
CA MET A 184 28.08 -14.38 -4.34
C MET A 184 27.01 -13.82 -5.28
N PHE A 185 25.97 -13.24 -4.72
CA PHE A 185 24.90 -12.59 -5.48
C PHE A 185 24.32 -11.40 -4.72
N ASN A 186 23.82 -10.43 -5.48
CA ASN A 186 22.94 -9.38 -4.99
C ASN A 186 21.48 -9.84 -5.11
N ALA A 187 20.69 -9.60 -4.08
CA ALA A 187 19.24 -9.76 -4.16
C ALA A 187 18.66 -8.46 -4.72
N VAL A 188 18.28 -8.47 -5.99
CA VAL A 188 17.80 -7.28 -6.70
C VAL A 188 16.29 -7.35 -6.79
N HIS A 189 15.60 -6.28 -6.39
CA HIS A 189 14.15 -6.19 -6.47
C HIS A 189 13.67 -6.29 -7.92
N THR A 190 12.55 -6.97 -8.12
CA THR A 190 11.93 -7.11 -9.44
C THR A 190 11.08 -5.91 -9.82
N THR A 191 10.81 -5.01 -8.87
CA THR A 191 10.05 -3.77 -9.02
C THR A 191 10.74 -2.64 -8.25
N ASP A 192 10.45 -1.40 -8.63
CA ASP A 192 10.94 -0.17 -8.01
C ASP A 192 10.01 0.38 -6.91
N TRP A 193 8.94 -0.35 -6.56
CA TRP A 193 7.88 0.10 -5.64
C TRP A 193 8.37 0.41 -4.21
N HIS A 194 9.58 -0.04 -3.88
CA HIS A 194 10.19 0.11 -2.57
C HIS A 194 11.18 1.28 -2.50
N GLU A 195 11.54 1.85 -3.65
CA GLU A 195 12.57 2.88 -3.75
C GLU A 195 12.05 4.21 -3.19
N PRO A 196 12.89 4.98 -2.46
CA PRO A 196 12.51 6.30 -1.95
C PRO A 196 12.02 7.26 -3.05
N GLU A 197 12.65 7.23 -4.22
CA GLU A 197 12.32 8.07 -5.37
C GLU A 197 10.91 7.76 -5.89
N THR A 198 10.50 6.48 -5.84
CA THR A 198 9.16 6.06 -6.22
C THR A 198 8.11 6.61 -5.25
N LEU A 199 8.40 6.63 -3.95
CA LEU A 199 7.52 7.23 -2.96
C LEU A 199 7.39 8.75 -3.17
N GLU A 200 8.51 9.43 -3.41
CA GLU A 200 8.52 10.87 -3.66
C GLU A 200 7.69 11.23 -4.90
N HIS A 201 7.88 10.48 -5.99
CA HIS A 201 7.06 10.62 -7.18
C HIS A 201 5.56 10.43 -6.88
N TRP A 202 5.17 9.44 -6.08
CA TRP A 202 3.77 9.25 -5.72
C TRP A 202 3.19 10.43 -4.93
N ARG A 203 3.96 11.05 -4.04
CA ARG A 203 3.52 12.26 -3.31
C ARG A 203 3.33 13.44 -4.27
N GLU A 204 4.29 13.67 -5.15
CA GLU A 204 4.21 14.70 -6.18
C GLU A 204 2.97 14.51 -7.07
N GLN A 205 2.71 13.28 -7.54
CA GLN A 205 1.55 12.98 -8.37
C GLN A 205 0.22 13.18 -7.64
N TRP A 206 0.15 12.86 -6.34
CA TRP A 206 -1.04 13.13 -5.53
C TRP A 206 -1.30 14.63 -5.40
N ALA A 207 -0.27 15.40 -5.05
CA ALA A 207 -0.36 16.85 -4.94
C ALA A 207 -0.78 17.49 -6.28
N ALA A 208 -0.18 17.05 -7.39
CA ALA A 208 -0.54 17.52 -8.73
C ALA A 208 -2.00 17.21 -9.09
N ALA A 209 -2.48 16.01 -8.80
CA ALA A 209 -3.85 15.59 -9.07
C ALA A 209 -4.87 16.44 -8.28
N VAL A 210 -4.62 16.67 -6.99
CA VAL A 210 -5.47 17.53 -6.16
C VAL A 210 -5.44 18.98 -6.66
N ASN A 211 -4.26 19.53 -6.92
CA ASN A 211 -4.12 20.91 -7.37
C ASN A 211 -4.81 21.16 -8.71
N THR A 212 -4.75 20.18 -9.63
CA THR A 212 -5.50 20.22 -10.88
C THR A 212 -7.00 20.29 -10.62
N LYS A 213 -7.51 19.46 -9.69
CA LYS A 213 -8.95 19.47 -9.33
C LYS A 213 -9.38 20.78 -8.66
N PHE A 214 -8.51 21.39 -7.84
CA PHE A 214 -8.76 22.71 -7.28
C PHE A 214 -8.84 23.79 -8.36
N GLU A 215 -7.94 23.76 -9.34
CA GLU A 215 -7.96 24.69 -10.47
C GLU A 215 -9.21 24.55 -11.34
N GLU A 216 -9.62 23.32 -11.68
CA GLU A 216 -10.87 23.04 -12.38
C GLU A 216 -12.10 23.64 -11.69
N LYS A 217 -12.07 23.71 -10.34
CA LYS A 217 -13.13 24.29 -9.52
C LYS A 217 -12.99 25.79 -9.27
N GLY A 218 -11.93 26.43 -9.81
CA GLY A 218 -11.64 27.85 -9.59
C GLY A 218 -11.26 28.16 -8.14
N LEU A 219 -10.68 27.19 -7.41
CA LEU A 219 -10.22 27.37 -6.03
C LEU A 219 -8.78 27.86 -6.02
N ASP A 220 -8.47 28.84 -5.16
CA ASP A 220 -7.12 29.41 -4.99
C ASP A 220 -6.22 28.62 -4.01
N VAL A 221 -6.74 27.58 -3.38
CA VAL A 221 -5.99 26.72 -2.44
C VAL A 221 -5.10 25.74 -3.19
N ARG A 222 -3.95 25.39 -2.60
CA ARG A 222 -3.00 24.41 -3.18
C ARG A 222 -2.41 23.53 -2.08
N ILE A 223 -1.92 22.35 -2.46
CA ILE A 223 -1.18 21.46 -1.57
C ILE A 223 0.23 21.18 -2.08
N ASP A 224 1.17 20.95 -1.16
CA ASP A 224 2.54 20.51 -1.43
C ASP A 224 2.75 19.04 -1.03
N HIS A 225 3.85 18.46 -1.49
CA HIS A 225 4.22 17.04 -1.31
C HIS A 225 5.44 16.88 -0.40
#